data_AF-A0A524Q3X3-F1
#
_entry.id   AF-A0A524Q3X3-F1
#
_cell.length_a   1.000
_cell.length_b   1.000
_cell.length_c   1.000
_cell.angle_alpha   90.00
_cell.angle_beta   90.00
_cell.angle_gamma   90.00
#
_symmetry.space_group_name_H-M   'P 1'
#
loop_
_entity.id
_entity.type
_entity.pdbx_description
1 polymer ?
#
loop_
_entity_poly.entity_id
_entity_poly.type
_entity_poly.pdbx_seq_one_letter_code
_entity_poly.pdbx_strand_id
1 'polypeptide(L)'
;MAIAVVLVLLVVGSIIFHFLSPWWFTPIASNWGTMDDTVILTVWVTGIVFVGVNLFMAWVVIRYRHRKGQKAVYEPENKKLEWWLTIVTTVGVAAMLAPGLFVWGKFVIVPDEAT
;
A
#
# COMPACT_ATOMS: atom_id res chain seq x y z
N MET A 1 13.28 12.53 -16.95
CA MET A 1 12.42 11.76 -17.86
C MET A 1 12.63 10.26 -17.73
N ALA A 2 13.87 9.74 -17.83
CA ALA A 2 14.16 8.32 -17.63
C ALA A 2 13.53 7.75 -16.34
N ILE A 3 13.70 8.44 -15.21
CA ILE A 3 13.12 8.00 -13.93
C ILE A 3 11.59 7.88 -13.94
N ALA A 4 10.87 8.78 -14.63
CA ALA A 4 9.41 8.68 -14.72
C ALA A 4 8.97 7.46 -15.53
N VAL A 5 9.70 7.15 -16.62
CA VAL A 5 9.46 5.95 -17.42
C VAL A 5 9.73 4.70 -16.58
N VAL A 6 10.84 4.67 -15.83
CA VAL A 6 11.18 3.57 -14.93
C VAL A 6 10.10 3.35 -13.87
N LEU A 7 9.58 4.42 -13.25
CA LEU A 7 8.49 4.31 -12.27
C LEU A 7 7.21 3.72 -12.88
N VAL A 8 6.84 4.14 -14.08
CA VAL A 8 5.67 3.60 -14.78
C VAL A 8 5.87 2.13 -15.15
N LEU A 9 7.05 1.78 -15.69
CA LEU A 9 7.39 0.40 -16.02
C LEU A 9 7.43 -0.49 -14.77
N LEU A 10 7.90 0.03 -13.64
CA LEU A 10 7.89 -0.66 -12.35
C LEU A 10 6.45 -0.92 -11.89
N VAL A 11 5.55 0.05 -11.98
CA VAL A 11 4.14 -0.14 -11.62
C VAL A 11 3.47 -1.18 -12.52
N VAL A 12 3.60 -1.02 -13.85
CA VAL A 12 3.00 -1.94 -14.83
C VAL A 12 3.58 -3.34 -14.67
N GLY A 13 4.91 -3.45 -14.54
CA GLY A 13 5.61 -4.70 -14.32
C GLY A 13 5.17 -5.41 -13.04
N SER A 14 5.04 -4.68 -11.93
CA SER A 14 4.55 -5.24 -10.66
C SER A 14 3.10 -5.72 -10.76
N ILE A 15 2.22 -4.98 -11.44
CA ILE A 15 0.82 -5.38 -11.64
C ILE A 15 0.74 -6.65 -12.49
N ILE A 16 1.43 -6.67 -13.64
CA ILE A 16 1.48 -7.85 -14.52
C ILE A 16 2.05 -9.04 -13.76
N PHE A 17 3.18 -8.84 -13.07
CA PHE A 17 3.81 -9.89 -12.28
C PHE A 17 2.84 -10.42 -11.22
N HIS A 18 2.16 -9.58 -10.45
CA HIS A 18 1.19 -10.01 -9.44
C HIS A 18 0.12 -10.95 -10.02
N PHE A 19 -0.51 -10.57 -11.14
CA PHE A 19 -1.58 -11.38 -11.75
C PHE A 19 -1.07 -12.64 -12.47
N LEU A 20 0.16 -12.64 -12.98
CA LEU A 20 0.75 -13.81 -13.64
C LEU A 20 1.51 -14.71 -12.66
N SER A 21 1.80 -14.23 -11.46
CA SER A 21 2.59 -14.95 -10.47
C SER A 21 1.77 -16.12 -9.91
N PRO A 22 2.31 -17.36 -9.91
CA PRO A 22 1.64 -18.50 -9.27
C PRO A 22 1.77 -18.49 -7.74
N TRP A 23 2.42 -17.47 -7.18
CA TRP A 23 2.80 -17.36 -5.77
C TRP A 23 1.64 -16.77 -4.95
N TRP A 24 0.50 -17.45 -5.00
CA TRP A 24 -0.70 -17.10 -4.24
C TRP A 24 -0.99 -18.13 -3.14
N PHE A 25 -2.01 -17.87 -2.34
CA PHE A 25 -2.44 -18.79 -1.30
C PHE A 25 -2.82 -20.16 -1.88
N THR A 26 -2.39 -21.22 -1.20
CA THR A 26 -2.91 -22.57 -1.43
C THR A 26 -4.36 -22.66 -0.93
N PRO A 27 -5.13 -23.68 -1.34
CA PRO A 27 -6.46 -23.91 -0.79
C PRO A 27 -6.42 -23.96 0.74
N ILE A 28 -7.44 -23.36 1.38
CA ILE A 28 -7.51 -23.27 2.83
C ILE A 28 -7.57 -24.67 3.46
N ALA A 29 -6.70 -24.92 4.43
CA ALA A 29 -6.58 -26.22 5.10
C ALA A 29 -7.22 -26.26 6.50
N SER A 30 -7.77 -25.14 6.98
CA SER A 30 -8.35 -25.01 8.32
C SER A 30 -9.51 -24.02 8.33
N ASN A 31 -10.11 -23.79 9.50
CA ASN A 31 -11.16 -22.79 9.72
C ASN A 31 -10.64 -21.33 9.82
N TRP A 32 -9.34 -21.09 9.62
CA TRP A 32 -8.71 -19.77 9.79
C TRP A 32 -8.83 -18.83 8.59
N GLY A 33 -9.94 -18.88 7.84
CA GLY A 33 -10.12 -18.08 6.62
C GLY A 33 -10.01 -16.57 6.84
N THR A 34 -10.35 -16.11 8.05
CA THR A 34 -10.19 -14.70 8.43
C THR A 34 -8.72 -14.24 8.41
N MET A 35 -7.73 -15.13 8.61
CA MET A 35 -6.32 -14.77 8.43
C MET A 35 -6.02 -14.44 6.98
N ASP A 36 -6.42 -15.32 6.06
CA ASP A 36 -6.23 -15.11 4.62
C ASP A 36 -6.90 -13.80 4.18
N ASP A 37 -8.14 -13.55 4.64
CA ASP A 37 -8.86 -12.30 4.36
C ASP A 37 -8.09 -11.06 4.84
N THR A 38 -7.49 -11.10 6.04
CA THR A 38 -6.69 -9.97 6.55
C THR A 38 -5.42 -9.73 5.74
N VAL A 39 -4.78 -10.79 5.23
CA VAL A 39 -3.62 -10.64 4.35
C VAL A 39 -4.05 -10.12 2.99
N ILE A 40 -5.14 -10.62 2.40
CA ILE A 40 -5.69 -10.15 1.14
C ILE A 40 -6.02 -8.65 1.24
N LEU A 41 -6.71 -8.23 2.31
CA LEU A 41 -6.99 -6.82 2.57
C LEU A 41 -5.71 -5.98 2.60
N THR A 42 -4.67 -6.45 3.30
CA THR A 42 -3.37 -5.78 3.41
C THR A 42 -2.71 -5.63 2.03
N VAL A 43 -2.70 -6.70 1.22
CA VAL A 43 -2.14 -6.68 -0.14
C VAL A 43 -2.85 -5.67 -1.02
N TRP A 44 -4.18 -5.63 -1.01
CA TRP A 44 -4.93 -4.68 -1.83
C TRP A 44 -4.74 -3.24 -1.39
N VAL A 45 -4.80 -2.95 -0.09
CA VAL A 45 -4.62 -1.58 0.42
C VAL A 45 -3.22 -1.08 0.11
N THR A 46 -2.19 -1.86 0.44
CA THR A 46 -0.79 -1.47 0.15
C THR A 46 -0.51 -1.39 -1.34
N GLY A 47 -1.08 -2.30 -2.14
CA GLY A 47 -0.98 -2.29 -3.60
C GLY A 47 -1.56 -1.02 -4.22
N ILE A 48 -2.75 -0.59 -3.80
CA ILE A 48 -3.38 0.66 -4.26
C ILE A 48 -2.51 1.87 -3.90
N VAL A 49 -2.01 1.94 -2.66
CA VAL A 49 -1.13 3.02 -2.21
C VAL A 49 0.18 3.03 -3.01
N PHE A 50 0.78 1.85 -3.24
CA PHE A 50 1.98 1.70 -4.06
C PHE A 50 1.77 2.24 -5.49
N VAL A 51 0.68 1.85 -6.15
CA VAL A 51 0.35 2.34 -7.50
C VAL A 51 0.14 3.86 -7.47
N GLY A 52 -0.68 4.36 -6.54
CA GLY A 52 -1.01 5.78 -6.43
C GLY A 52 0.22 6.66 -6.21
N VAL A 53 1.08 6.30 -5.26
CA VAL A 53 2.30 7.06 -4.93
C VAL A 53 3.29 7.03 -6.08
N ASN A 54 3.55 5.87 -6.70
CA ASN A 54 4.51 5.79 -7.80
C ASN A 54 4.04 6.56 -9.05
N LEU A 55 2.75 6.47 -9.40
CA LEU A 55 2.19 7.22 -10.52
C LEU A 55 2.16 8.73 -10.23
N PHE A 56 1.85 9.13 -8.99
CA PHE A 56 1.96 10.52 -8.56
C PHE A 56 3.39 11.03 -8.71
N MET A 57 4.39 10.27 -8.25
CA MET A 57 5.80 10.63 -8.40
C MET A 57 6.21 10.73 -9.87
N ALA A 58 5.80 9.79 -10.72
CA ALA A 58 6.05 9.85 -12.16
C ALA A 58 5.42 11.11 -12.78
N TRP A 59 4.18 11.43 -12.40
CA TRP A 59 3.49 12.65 -12.83
C TRP A 59 4.24 13.91 -12.38
N VAL A 60 4.67 14.00 -11.11
CA VAL A 60 5.45 15.14 -10.59
C VAL A 60 6.73 15.33 -11.40
N VAL A 61 7.49 14.25 -11.66
CA VAL A 61 8.72 14.31 -12.46
C VAL A 61 8.46 14.85 -13.87
N ILE A 62 7.35 14.46 -14.50
CA ILE A 62 7.00 14.92 -15.85
C ILE A 62 6.53 16.39 -15.81
N ARG A 63 5.64 16.71 -14.88
CA ARG A 63 4.96 18.00 -14.75
C ARG A 63 5.88 19.13 -14.32
N TYR A 64 6.84 18.84 -13.43
CA TYR A 64 7.80 19.77 -12.86
C TYR A 64 9.24 19.53 -13.36
N ARG A 65 9.40 18.85 -14.51
CA ARG A 65 10.71 18.70 -15.15
C ARG A 65 11.36 20.06 -15.38
N HIS A 66 12.68 20.12 -15.24
CA HIS A 66 13.44 21.35 -15.45
C HIS A 66 13.16 21.94 -16.85
N ARG A 67 12.90 23.24 -16.90
CA ARG A 67 12.77 24.05 -18.12
C ARG A 67 13.63 25.29 -17.98
N LYS A 68 14.28 25.73 -19.07
CA LYS A 68 15.06 26.97 -19.08
C LYS A 68 14.19 28.13 -18.60
N GLY A 69 14.70 28.90 -17.63
CA GLY A 69 13.98 30.04 -17.03
C GLY A 69 12.99 29.68 -15.92
N GLN A 70 12.70 28.39 -15.67
CA GLN A 70 11.82 27.97 -14.58
C GLN A 70 12.64 27.77 -13.29
N LYS A 71 12.31 28.54 -12.25
CA LYS A 71 12.87 28.36 -10.90
C LYS A 71 11.89 27.59 -10.03
N ALA A 72 12.40 26.75 -9.13
CA ALA A 72 11.59 26.10 -8.12
C ALA A 72 11.02 27.16 -7.16
N VAL A 73 9.75 27.00 -6.80
CA VAL A 73 9.16 27.79 -5.71
C VAL A 73 9.66 27.22 -4.40
N TYR A 74 10.18 28.08 -3.53
CA TYR A 74 10.58 27.67 -2.18
C TYR A 74 9.39 27.77 -1.25
N GLU A 75 8.78 26.63 -0.95
CA GLU A 75 7.66 26.50 -0.02
C GLU A 75 7.97 25.32 0.92
N PRO A 76 8.64 25.57 2.06
CA PRO A 76 9.20 24.50 2.90
C PRO A 76 8.18 23.80 3.79
N GLU A 77 7.09 24.46 4.18
CA GLU A 77 6.10 23.93 5.11
C GLU A 77 4.69 24.16 4.55
N ASN A 78 3.85 23.13 4.65
CA ASN A 78 2.43 23.26 4.37
C ASN A 78 1.64 22.47 5.42
N LYS A 79 1.38 23.13 6.56
CA LYS A 79 0.69 22.55 7.71
C LYS A 79 -0.64 21.87 7.36
N LYS A 80 -1.39 22.44 6.42
CA LYS A 80 -2.67 21.87 5.98
C LYS A 80 -2.48 20.53 5.27
N LEU A 81 -1.50 20.45 4.37
CA LEU A 81 -1.17 19.24 3.65
C LEU A 81 -0.60 18.17 4.60
N GLU A 82 0.32 18.57 5.47
CA GLU A 82 0.95 17.68 6.45
C GLU A 82 -0.09 17.06 7.40
N TRP A 83 -1.02 17.87 7.92
CA TRP A 83 -2.06 17.40 8.82
C TRP A 83 -3.03 16.43 8.12
N TRP A 84 -3.43 16.75 6.89
CA TRP A 84 -4.30 15.88 6.10
C TRP A 84 -3.64 14.54 5.77
N LEU A 85 -2.38 14.56 5.31
CA LEU A 85 -1.62 13.33 5.02
C LEU A 85 -1.42 12.49 6.29
N THR A 86 -1.12 13.13 7.42
CA THR A 86 -0.95 12.45 8.71
C THR A 86 -2.22 11.70 9.11
N ILE A 87 -3.37 12.36 9.06
CA ILE A 87 -4.64 11.74 9.45
C ILE A 87 -5.02 10.62 8.51
N VAL A 88 -4.97 10.85 7.20
CA VAL A 88 -5.34 9.83 6.21
C VAL A 88 -4.45 8.59 6.36
N THR A 89 -3.14 8.79 6.54
CA THR A 89 -2.20 7.69 6.76
C THR A 89 -2.47 6.96 8.07
N THR A 90 -2.72 7.70 9.16
CA THR A 90 -3.02 7.12 10.48
C THR A 90 -4.29 6.27 10.44
N VAL A 91 -5.36 6.78 9.83
CA VAL A 91 -6.62 6.04 9.66
C VAL A 91 -6.42 4.81 8.79
N GLY A 92 -5.67 4.94 7.68
CA GLY A 92 -5.37 3.81 6.80
C GLY A 92 -4.60 2.69 7.53
N VAL A 93 -3.56 3.04 8.27
CA VAL A 93 -2.77 2.08 9.07
C VAL A 93 -3.64 1.43 10.16
N ALA A 94 -4.44 2.22 10.89
CA ALA A 94 -5.33 1.68 11.92
C ALA A 94 -6.37 0.71 11.33
N ALA A 95 -6.95 1.03 10.18
CA ALA A 95 -7.92 0.19 9.49
C ALA A 95 -7.31 -1.14 9.01
N MET A 96 -6.05 -1.16 8.61
CA MET A 96 -5.33 -2.38 8.25
C MET A 96 -4.95 -3.22 9.48
N LEU A 97 -4.48 -2.58 10.56
CA LEU A 97 -3.98 -3.27 11.75
C LEU A 97 -5.09 -3.83 12.63
N ALA A 98 -6.20 -3.10 12.80
CA ALA A 98 -7.25 -3.50 13.74
C ALA A 98 -7.82 -4.90 13.45
N PRO A 99 -8.21 -5.27 12.21
CA PRO A 99 -8.67 -6.62 11.89
C PRO A 99 -7.62 -7.70 12.21
N GLY A 100 -6.34 -7.43 11.91
CA GLY A 100 -5.24 -8.35 12.19
C GLY A 100 -5.07 -8.60 13.70
N LEU A 101 -5.20 -7.57 14.52
CA LEU A 101 -5.14 -7.69 15.99
C LEU A 101 -6.29 -8.54 16.54
N PHE A 102 -7.51 -8.39 16.01
CA PHE A 102 -8.65 -9.24 16.42
C PHE A 102 -8.44 -10.71 16.07
N VAL A 103 -7.92 -10.99 14.87
CA VAL A 103 -7.63 -12.36 14.44
C VAL A 103 -6.51 -12.99 15.27
N TRP A 104 -5.44 -12.22 15.53
CA TRP A 104 -4.35 -12.66 16.40
C TRP A 104 -4.83 -13.00 17.81
N GLY A 105 -5.69 -12.17 18.39
CA GLY A 105 -6.27 -12.43 19.72
C GLY A 105 -7.03 -13.75 19.79
N LYS A 106 -7.74 -14.14 18.72
CA LYS A 106 -8.40 -15.46 18.66
C LYS A 106 -7.40 -16.60 18.49
N PHE A 107 -6.32 -16.38 17.73
CA PHE A 107 -5.34 -17.41 17.42
C PHE A 107 -4.54 -17.88 18.64
N VAL A 108 -4.20 -16.98 19.55
CA VAL A 108 -3.39 -17.30 20.73
C VAL A 108 -4.18 -17.92 21.88
N ILE A 109 -5.52 -17.96 21.79
CA ILE A 109 -6.39 -18.55 22.81
C ILE A 109 -6.65 -20.00 22.42
N VAL A 110 -6.26 -20.93 23.29
CA VAL A 110 -6.54 -22.36 23.12
C VAL A 110 -8.04 -22.59 23.33
N PRO A 111 -8.74 -23.32 22.43
CA PRO A 111 -10.15 -23.65 22.63
C PRO A 111 -10.36 -24.50 23.89
N ASP A 112 -11.47 -24.29 24.59
CA ASP A 112 -11.76 -24.99 25.85
C ASP A 112 -11.87 -26.52 25.65
N GLU A 113 -12.34 -26.95 24.48
CA GLU A 113 -12.46 -28.35 24.06
C GLU A 113 -11.13 -29.04 23.68
N ALA A 114 -10.00 -28.32 23.69
CA ALA A 114 -8.68 -28.87 23.39
C ALA A 114 -7.94 -29.42 24.62
N THR A 115 -8.59 -29.43 25.79
CA THR A 115 -8.13 -30.01 27.06
C THR A 115 -9.03 -31.15 27.50
#